data_AF-A0ABD1P218-F1
#
_entry.id   AF-A0ABD1P218-F1
#
_cell.length_a   1.000
_cell.length_b   1.000
_cell.length_c   1.000
_cell.angle_alpha   90.00
_cell.angle_beta   90.00
_cell.angle_gamma   90.00
#
_symmetry.space_group_name_H-M   'P 1'
#
loop_
_entity.id
_entity.type
_entity.pdbx_description
1 polymer ?
#
loop_
_entity_poly.entity_id
_entity_poly.type
_entity_poly.pdbx_seq_one_letter_code
_entity_poly.pdbx_strand_id
1 'polypeptide(L)'
;MEENGVLYDTINLTFSYGLNPSLPIGKYTLPGAYQGHKKTAHRRDIVPTHRVNWDDAFAAILNGSKVVFRVDLAGKVKFKRFFSYSRTKALVVGADVEFDGSVIRSDGRLSKMKSTGGGKPKLQLEAGIIP
;
A
#
# COMPACT_ATOMS: atom_id res chain seq x y z
N MET A 1 -10.28 29.00 7.60
CA MET A 1 -8.85 29.11 7.24
C MET A 1 -8.48 27.86 6.48
N GLU A 2 -8.26 27.96 5.16
CA GLU A 2 -7.84 26.83 4.32
C GLU A 2 -6.43 26.35 4.71
N GLU A 3 -6.23 25.04 4.65
CA GLU A 3 -4.93 24.40 4.86
C GLU A 3 -4.18 24.37 3.53
N ASN A 4 -2.96 24.92 3.48
CA ASN A 4 -2.20 25.11 2.24
C ASN A 4 -1.43 23.84 1.79
N GLY A 5 -1.52 22.77 2.57
CA GLY A 5 -0.86 21.51 2.26
C GLY A 5 -0.65 20.66 3.50
N VAL A 6 -0.22 19.42 3.27
CA VAL A 6 0.05 18.42 4.30
C VAL A 6 1.49 17.97 4.16
N LEU A 7 2.25 18.09 5.24
CA LEU A 7 3.58 17.52 5.34
C LEU A 7 3.45 16.16 6.03
N TYR A 8 3.70 15.11 5.27
CA TYR A 8 3.86 13.76 5.78
C TYR A 8 5.29 13.59 6.30
N ASP A 9 5.41 13.13 7.54
CA ASP A 9 6.65 12.56 8.03
C ASP A 9 6.88 11.19 7.40
N THR A 10 7.93 10.50 7.79
CA THR A 10 8.17 9.11 7.40
C THR A 10 6.96 8.24 7.74
N ILE A 11 6.46 7.53 6.73
CA ILE A 11 5.30 6.64 6.84
C ILE A 11 5.78 5.20 6.79
N ASN A 12 5.36 4.41 7.78
CA ASN A 12 5.60 2.98 7.81
C ASN A 12 4.37 2.25 7.25
N LEU A 13 4.59 1.42 6.24
CA LEU A 13 3.60 0.51 5.69
C LEU A 13 3.91 -0.91 6.14
N THR A 14 2.89 -1.60 6.66
CA THR A 14 2.94 -3.02 7.00
C THR A 14 1.94 -3.75 6.14
N PHE A 15 2.40 -4.79 5.47
CA PHE A 15 1.57 -5.67 4.66
C PHE A 15 1.34 -6.95 5.44
N SER A 16 0.10 -7.39 5.55
CA SER A 16 -0.30 -8.63 6.22
C SER A 16 -1.15 -9.50 5.28
N TYR A 17 -1.09 -10.81 5.48
CA TYR A 17 -1.77 -11.78 4.63
C TYR A 17 -2.81 -12.59 5.41
N GLY A 18 -4.02 -12.67 4.85
CA GLY A 18 -5.16 -13.39 5.43
C GLY A 18 -5.99 -12.54 6.39
N LEU A 19 -7.04 -13.14 6.96
CA LEU A 19 -7.95 -12.51 7.93
C LEU A 19 -7.27 -12.15 9.27
N ASN A 20 -6.05 -12.65 9.49
CA ASN A 20 -5.31 -12.42 10.72
C ASN A 20 -4.19 -11.38 10.46
N PRO A 21 -4.30 -10.15 11.01
CA PRO A 21 -3.28 -9.11 10.86
C PRO A 21 -1.92 -9.48 11.47
N SER A 22 -1.85 -10.57 12.23
CA SER A 22 -0.66 -11.09 12.91
C SER A 22 0.41 -11.71 12.01
N LEU A 23 0.16 -11.86 10.70
CA LEU A 23 1.13 -12.38 9.74
C LEU A 23 1.66 -11.28 8.81
N PRO A 24 2.60 -10.44 9.28
CA PRO A 24 3.23 -9.43 8.44
C PRO A 24 4.08 -10.13 7.37
N ILE A 25 3.77 -9.84 6.12
CA ILE A 25 4.44 -10.36 4.93
C ILE A 25 5.42 -9.37 4.33
N GLY A 26 5.38 -8.12 4.75
CA GLY A 26 6.23 -7.07 4.20
C GLY A 26 6.21 -5.83 5.07
N LYS A 27 7.33 -5.11 5.09
CA LYS A 27 7.42 -3.78 5.66
C LYS A 27 8.07 -2.87 4.64
N TYR A 28 7.56 -1.66 4.53
CA TYR A 28 8.10 -0.66 3.64
C TYR A 28 8.04 0.71 4.32
N THR A 29 9.10 1.49 4.15
CA THR A 29 9.19 2.84 4.73
C THR A 29 9.13 3.83 3.59
N LEU A 30 8.06 4.61 3.55
CA LEU A 30 7.90 5.69 2.59
C LEU A 30 8.51 6.97 3.20
N PRO A 31 9.53 7.58 2.57
CA PRO A 31 10.12 8.80 3.08
C PRO A 31 9.08 9.93 3.10
N GLY A 32 9.18 10.83 4.08
CA GLY A 32 8.27 11.96 4.21
C GLY A 32 8.13 12.78 2.93
N ALA A 33 6.97 13.42 2.76
CA ALA A 33 6.61 14.14 1.54
C ALA A 33 5.75 15.36 1.86
N TYR A 34 5.95 16.46 1.13
CA TYR A 34 5.02 17.59 1.17
C TYR A 34 3.99 17.46 0.05
N GLN A 35 2.71 17.37 0.43
CA GLN A 35 1.57 17.47 -0.48
C GLN A 35 1.06 18.92 -0.48
N GLY A 36 1.10 19.57 -1.64
CA GLY A 36 0.58 20.93 -1.80
C GLY A 36 -0.95 20.99 -1.77
N HIS A 37 -1.51 22.16 -1.48
CA HIS A 37 -2.95 22.40 -1.50
C HIS A 37 -3.60 21.93 -2.81
N LYS A 38 -4.64 21.09 -2.70
CA LYS A 38 -5.38 20.52 -3.85
C LYS A 38 -4.49 19.79 -4.86
N LYS A 39 -3.30 19.33 -4.45
CA LYS A 39 -2.42 18.49 -5.26
C LYS A 39 -2.45 17.06 -4.73
N THR A 40 -2.39 16.11 -5.66
CA THR A 40 -2.27 14.68 -5.34
C THR A 40 -0.80 14.28 -5.44
N ALA A 41 -0.30 13.55 -4.44
CA ALA A 41 1.01 12.93 -4.50
C ALA A 41 0.82 11.44 -4.79
N HIS A 42 1.36 10.98 -5.93
CA HIS A 42 1.39 9.57 -6.29
C HIS A 42 2.77 9.00 -6.01
N ARG A 43 2.82 7.80 -5.43
CA ARG A 43 4.06 7.05 -5.27
C ARG A 43 3.84 5.58 -5.60
N ARG A 44 4.75 5.07 -6.43
CA ARG A 44 4.83 3.67 -6.83
C ARG A 44 6.11 3.07 -6.29
N ASP A 45 6.00 1.94 -5.60
CA ASP A 45 7.16 1.12 -5.24
C ASP A 45 6.81 -0.36 -5.20
N ILE A 46 7.84 -1.20 -5.21
CA ILE A 46 7.77 -2.65 -5.16
C ILE A 46 8.24 -3.12 -3.80
N VAL A 47 7.36 -3.81 -3.08
CA VAL A 47 7.70 -4.36 -1.76
C VAL A 47 7.92 -5.86 -1.86
N PRO A 48 9.11 -6.37 -1.50
CA PRO A 48 9.34 -7.81 -1.44
C PRO A 48 8.54 -8.42 -0.29
N THR A 49 7.68 -9.37 -0.62
CA THR A 49 6.91 -10.13 0.36
C THR A 49 7.65 -11.39 0.79
N HIS A 50 7.61 -11.70 2.08
CA HIS A 50 8.14 -12.92 2.68
C HIS A 50 7.02 -13.71 3.36
N ARG A 51 7.19 -15.03 3.48
CA ARG A 51 6.28 -15.92 4.22
C ARG A 51 4.85 -16.05 3.69
N VAL A 52 4.57 -15.58 2.46
CA VAL A 52 3.34 -15.90 1.74
C VAL A 52 3.53 -17.25 1.05
N ASN A 53 2.67 -18.24 1.34
CA ASN A 53 2.57 -19.42 0.51
C ASN A 53 1.76 -19.06 -0.74
N TRP A 54 2.47 -18.62 -1.78
CA TRP A 54 1.85 -18.17 -3.02
C TRP A 54 1.12 -19.29 -3.74
N ASP A 55 1.59 -20.53 -3.64
CA ASP A 55 0.94 -21.68 -4.28
C ASP A 55 -0.45 -21.90 -3.68
N ASP A 56 -0.58 -21.84 -2.34
CA ASP A 56 -1.88 -21.92 -1.66
C ASP A 56 -2.77 -20.72 -1.97
N ALA A 57 -2.20 -19.51 -2.01
CA ALA A 57 -2.93 -18.29 -2.36
C ALA A 57 -3.53 -18.39 -3.78
N PHE A 58 -2.74 -18.87 -4.73
CA PHE A 58 -3.21 -19.06 -6.11
C PHE A 58 -4.21 -20.20 -6.23
N ALA A 59 -4.00 -21.32 -5.52
CA ALA A 59 -4.97 -22.41 -5.48
C ALA A 59 -6.32 -21.93 -4.94
N ALA A 60 -6.33 -21.11 -3.89
CA ALA A 60 -7.55 -20.51 -3.35
C ALA A 60 -8.28 -19.65 -4.39
N ILE A 61 -7.56 -18.79 -5.12
CA ILE A 61 -8.13 -17.95 -6.18
C ILE A 61 -8.69 -18.79 -7.32
N LEU A 62 -7.96 -19.82 -7.76
CA LEU A 62 -8.42 -20.75 -8.79
C LEU A 62 -9.67 -21.51 -8.38
N ASN A 63 -9.80 -21.82 -7.08
CA ASN A 63 -10.98 -22.43 -6.49
C ASN A 63 -12.13 -21.43 -6.24
N GLY A 64 -12.00 -20.18 -6.70
CA GLY A 64 -13.02 -19.12 -6.56
C GLY A 64 -13.07 -18.48 -5.18
N SER A 65 -12.09 -18.74 -4.31
CA SER A 65 -11.95 -18.08 -3.01
C SER A 65 -11.20 -16.77 -3.15
N LYS A 66 -11.58 -15.77 -2.34
CA LYS A 66 -10.91 -14.47 -2.31
C LYS A 66 -9.69 -14.51 -1.40
N VAL A 67 -8.59 -13.95 -1.87
CA VAL A 67 -7.39 -13.72 -1.06
C VAL A 67 -7.35 -12.24 -0.69
N VAL A 68 -7.25 -11.95 0.61
CA VAL A 68 -7.23 -10.57 1.13
C VAL A 68 -5.85 -10.26 1.68
N PHE A 69 -5.30 -9.14 1.23
CA PHE A 69 -4.10 -8.54 1.77
C PHE A 69 -4.47 -7.29 2.56
N ARG A 70 -3.98 -7.17 3.77
CA ARG A 70 -4.18 -5.97 4.59
C ARG A 70 -2.96 -5.07 4.49
N VAL A 71 -3.20 -3.77 4.36
CA VAL A 71 -2.17 -2.73 4.38
C VAL A 71 -2.47 -1.81 5.55
N ASP A 72 -1.57 -1.80 6.54
CA ASP A 72 -1.63 -0.88 7.66
C ASP A 72 -0.55 0.21 7.49
N LEU A 73 -1.00 1.45 7.44
CA LEU A 73 -0.21 2.66 7.37
C LEU A 73 -0.12 3.28 8.77
N ALA A 74 1.11 3.51 9.23
CA ALA A 74 1.39 4.23 10.47
C ALA A 74 2.39 5.36 10.22
N GLY A 75 1.99 6.59 10.49
CA GLY A 75 2.82 7.76 10.25
C GLY A 75 2.38 8.98 11.06
N LYS A 76 2.96 10.12 10.70
CA LYS A 76 2.67 11.41 11.32
C LYS A 76 2.50 12.48 10.25
N VAL A 77 1.60 13.42 10.48
CA VAL A 77 1.30 14.51 9.55
C VAL A 77 1.29 15.86 10.25
N LYS A 78 1.66 16.91 9.51
CA LYS A 78 1.54 18.31 9.90
C LYS A 78 0.80 19.07 8.81
N PHE A 79 -0.17 19.89 9.18
CA PHE A 79 -0.90 20.73 8.24
C PHE A 79 -0.18 22.08 8.12
N LYS A 80 0.09 22.53 6.90
CA LYS A 80 0.67 23.84 6.63
C LYS A 80 -0.45 24.88 6.61
N ARG A 81 -0.32 25.93 7.41
CA ARG A 81 -1.22 27.08 7.42
C ARG A 81 -0.42 28.35 7.20
N PHE A 82 -0.63 29.03 6.07
CA PHE A 82 0.06 30.27 5.68
C PHE A 82 1.58 30.27 5.96
N PHE A 83 2.00 30.69 7.16
CA PHE A 83 3.39 30.84 7.58
C PHE A 83 3.91 29.80 8.59
N SER A 84 3.07 28.88 9.08
CA SER A 84 3.47 27.89 10.09
C SER A 84 2.88 26.50 9.86
N TYR A 85 3.41 25.52 10.58
CA TYR A 85 2.87 24.16 10.63
C TYR A 85 2.03 23.96 11.88
N SER A 86 0.98 23.16 11.76
CA SER A 86 0.21 22.69 12.91
C SER A 86 1.05 21.78 13.81
N ARG A 87 0.50 21.46 14.98
CA ARG A 87 1.01 20.34 15.77
C ARG A 87 0.94 19.05 14.95
N THR A 88 1.92 18.17 15.19
CA THR A 88 1.98 16.84 14.58
C THR A 88 0.78 16.00 15.02
N LYS A 89 0.09 15.37 14.08
CA LYS A 89 -0.97 14.40 14.34
C LYS A 89 -0.52 13.01 13.93
N ALA A 90 -0.90 11.99 14.70
CA ALA A 90 -0.71 10.61 14.30
C ALA A 90 -1.70 10.27 13.17
N LEU A 91 -1.22 9.52 12.18
CA LEU A 91 -2.02 9.00 11.07
C LEU A 91 -1.89 7.48 11.10
N VAL A 92 -3.00 6.80 11.36
CA VAL A 92 -3.08 5.33 11.30
C VAL A 92 -4.26 4.98 10.41
N VAL A 93 -4.00 4.26 9.33
CA VAL A 93 -5.01 3.87 8.33
C VAL A 93 -4.78 2.41 7.98
N GLY A 94 -5.85 1.60 8.01
CA GLY A 94 -5.83 0.22 7.54
C GLY A 94 -6.75 0.08 6.33
N ALA A 95 -6.31 -0.66 5.32
CA ALA A 95 -7.12 -0.99 4.16
C ALA A 95 -6.95 -2.46 3.78
N ASP A 96 -8.07 -3.12 3.47
CA ASP A 96 -8.09 -4.49 2.97
C ASP A 96 -8.15 -4.44 1.43
N VAL A 97 -7.24 -5.16 0.79
CA VAL A 97 -7.07 -5.25 -0.65
C VAL A 97 -7.38 -6.68 -1.07
N GLU A 98 -8.51 -6.86 -1.75
CA GLU A 98 -8.85 -8.14 -2.38
C GLU A 98 -7.94 -8.38 -3.59
N PHE A 99 -7.41 -9.59 -3.70
CA PHE A 99 -6.53 -9.99 -4.78
C PHE A 99 -7.17 -11.11 -5.60
N ASP A 100 -7.60 -10.75 -6.80
CA ASP A 100 -8.28 -11.66 -7.74
C ASP A 100 -7.31 -12.40 -8.68
N GLY A 101 -6.02 -12.51 -8.32
CA GLY A 101 -5.03 -13.23 -9.13
C GLY A 101 -4.56 -12.52 -10.40
N SER A 102 -4.85 -11.22 -10.54
CA SER A 102 -4.33 -10.40 -11.63
C SER A 102 -2.94 -9.88 -11.26
N VAL A 103 -1.93 -10.17 -12.08
CA VAL A 103 -0.57 -9.63 -11.91
C VAL A 103 -0.48 -8.32 -12.68
N ILE A 104 -0.17 -7.25 -11.95
CA ILE A 104 0.16 -5.96 -12.55
C ILE A 104 1.62 -6.06 -13.00
N ARG A 105 1.85 -5.90 -14.31
CA ARG A 105 3.20 -5.80 -14.88
C ARG A 105 3.81 -4.45 -14.52
N SER A 106 5.14 -4.34 -14.54
CA SER A 106 5.86 -3.09 -14.21
C SER A 106 5.49 -1.90 -15.11
N ASP A 107 4.80 -2.15 -16.22
CA ASP A 107 4.22 -1.17 -17.15
C ASP A 107 2.81 -0.69 -16.75
N GLY A 108 2.26 -1.13 -15.61
CA GLY A 108 0.94 -0.73 -15.13
C GLY A 108 -0.24 -1.44 -15.81
N ARG A 109 0.01 -2.40 -16.71
CA ARG A 109 -1.06 -3.16 -17.36
C ARG A 109 -1.49 -4.35 -16.48
N LEU A 110 -2.80 -4.46 -16.27
CA LEU A 110 -3.43 -5.64 -15.68
C LEU A 110 -3.27 -6.81 -16.63
N SER A 111 -2.64 -7.88 -16.16
CA SER A 111 -2.63 -9.15 -16.89
C SER A 111 -3.24 -10.25 -16.04
N LYS A 112 -4.21 -10.97 -16.61
CA LYS A 112 -4.67 -12.24 -16.04
C LYS A 112 -3.48 -13.19 -16.00
N MET A 113 -3.18 -13.70 -14.82
CA MET A 113 -2.08 -14.64 -14.65
C MET A 113 -2.44 -15.96 -15.35
N LYS A 114 -1.61 -16.38 -16.31
CA LYS A 114 -1.63 -17.75 -16.83
C LYS A 114 -0.57 -18.53 -16.05
N SER A 115 -0.95 -19.69 -15.52
CA SER A 115 -0.05 -20.60 -14.82
C SER A 115 1.07 -21.02 -15.76
N THR A 116 2.26 -20.44 -15.58
CA THR A 116 3.50 -20.92 -16.20
C THR A 116 4.68 -20.51 -15.31
N GLY A 117 5.12 -21.45 -14.46
CA GLY A 117 6.44 -21.58 -13.83
C GLY A 117 7.19 -20.35 -13.29
N GLY A 118 7.31 -20.27 -11.96
CA GLY A 118 8.60 -20.02 -11.30
C GLY A 118 8.97 -18.59 -10.88
N GLY A 119 8.18 -17.56 -11.20
CA GLY A 119 8.45 -16.20 -10.75
C GLY A 119 7.74 -15.86 -9.43
N LYS A 120 8.48 -15.49 -8.37
CA LYS A 120 7.86 -14.95 -7.14
C LYS A 120 7.10 -13.67 -7.50
N PRO A 121 5.78 -13.57 -7.22
CA PRO A 121 5.01 -12.37 -7.49
C PRO A 121 5.50 -11.22 -6.61
N LYS A 122 5.47 -10.01 -7.17
CA LYS A 122 5.87 -8.76 -6.52
C LYS A 122 4.63 -7.90 -6.34
N LEU A 123 4.38 -7.41 -5.13
CA LEU A 123 3.32 -6.42 -4.90
C LEU A 123 3.80 -5.07 -5.43
N GLN A 124 3.12 -4.55 -6.44
CA GLN A 124 3.25 -3.16 -6.87
C GLN A 124 2.25 -2.33 -6.10
N LEU A 125 2.74 -1.34 -5.38
CA LEU A 125 1.91 -0.39 -4.68
C LEU A 125 1.69 0.81 -5.56
N GLU A 126 0.44 1.20 -5.73
CA GLU A 126 0.04 2.48 -6.28
C GLU A 126 -0.74 3.20 -5.20
N ALA A 127 -0.06 4.07 -4.45
CA ALA A 127 -0.71 4.89 -3.45
C ALA A 127 -1.04 6.25 -4.07
N GLY A 128 -2.31 6.46 -4.39
CA GLY A 128 -2.87 7.79 -4.59
C GLY A 128 -3.44 8.30 -3.28
N ILE A 129 -2.85 9.36 -2.72
CA ILE A 129 -3.41 10.03 -1.53
C ILE A 129 -4.46 11.04 -2.02
N ILE A 130 -5.73 10.62 -2.04
CA ILE A 130 -6.89 11.43 -2.45
C ILE A 130 -7.44 12.16 -1.20
N PRO A 131 -7.82 13.45 -1.29
CA PRO A 131 -8.42 14.21 -0.17
C PRO A 131 -9.80 13.71 0.25
#